data_AF-A0A934VBW0-F1
#
_entry.id   AF-A0A934VBW0-F1
#
_cell.length_a   1.000
_cell.length_b   1.000
_cell.length_c   1.000
_cell.angle_alpha   90.00
_cell.angle_beta   90.00
_cell.angle_gamma   90.00
#
_symmetry.space_group_name_H-M   'P 1'
#
loop_
_entity.id
_entity.type
_entity.pdbx_description
1 polymer ?
#
loop_
_entity_poly.entity_id
_entity_poly.type
_entity_poly.pdbx_seq_one_letter_code
_entity_poly.pdbx_strand_id
1 'polypeptide(L)'
;MKTSAVQLDIKGVKQLIRNLDDLPDALRKSAETAVLRAGAVPIRKAAKRFAGNSKDTGLLQKSISLSVKTVRGEKSARVGPRKGMRQMVTRTDKRTGKQFQEKADPSNYSHLVEYGTSHSAAKPFIRPAIDTSKGEVLNAMATGLDTHLTRVAARAARKK
;
A
#
# COMPACT_ATOMS: atom_id res chain seq x y z
N MET A 1 -15.45 19.28 13.66
CA MET A 1 -15.58 17.81 13.70
C MET A 1 -14.30 17.24 14.28
N LYS A 2 -14.40 16.44 15.34
CA LYS A 2 -13.29 16.02 16.20
C LYS A 2 -12.35 15.05 15.44
N THR A 3 -11.07 15.41 15.37
CA THR A 3 -9.99 14.54 14.89
C THR A 3 -9.86 13.37 15.87
N SER A 4 -10.41 12.21 15.53
CA SER A 4 -10.22 11.00 16.34
C SER A 4 -8.75 10.61 16.32
N ALA A 5 -8.04 10.95 17.39
CA ALA A 5 -6.75 10.38 17.73
C ALA A 5 -6.96 8.87 17.93
N VAL A 6 -6.61 8.08 16.93
CA VAL A 6 -6.53 6.63 17.04
C VAL A 6 -5.49 6.33 18.13
N GLN A 7 -5.92 5.74 19.26
CA GLN A 7 -5.02 5.24 20.29
C GLN A 7 -4.17 4.11 19.70
N LEU A 8 -3.01 4.46 19.15
CA LEU A 8 -1.96 3.50 18.86
C LEU A 8 -1.42 3.03 20.23
N ASP A 9 -1.70 1.80 20.63
CA ASP A 9 -1.17 1.27 21.88
C ASP A 9 0.36 1.14 21.76
N ILE A 10 1.05 2.07 22.43
CA ILE A 10 2.50 2.17 22.48
C ILE A 10 3.10 0.85 23.01
N LYS A 11 2.38 0.11 23.87
CA LYS A 11 2.83 -1.20 24.37
C LYS A 11 2.91 -2.24 23.26
N GLY A 12 1.91 -2.30 22.38
CA GLY A 12 1.88 -3.24 21.25
C GLY A 12 3.00 -3.00 20.25
N VAL A 13 3.30 -1.74 19.92
CA VAL A 13 4.41 -1.38 19.03
C VAL A 13 5.76 -1.76 19.65
N LYS A 14 5.96 -1.46 20.94
CA LYS A 14 7.19 -1.82 21.66
C LYS A 14 7.41 -3.34 21.68
N GLN A 15 6.35 -4.12 21.91
CA GLN A 15 6.45 -5.58 21.91
C GLN A 15 6.80 -6.12 20.51
N LEU A 16 6.20 -5.56 19.46
CA LEU A 16 6.51 -5.94 18.08
C LEU A 16 7.99 -5.72 17.73
N ILE A 17 8.55 -4.58 18.14
CA ILE A 17 9.97 -4.24 17.93
C ILE A 17 10.87 -5.24 18.67
N ARG A 18 10.61 -5.50 19.96
CA ARG A 18 11.38 -6.49 20.73
C ARG A 18 11.36 -7.87 20.09
N ASN A 19 10.17 -8.34 19.69
CA ASN A 19 10.03 -9.64 19.03
C ASN A 19 10.81 -9.73 17.71
N LEU A 20 11.04 -8.61 17.01
CA LEU A 20 11.89 -8.57 15.82
C LEU A 20 13.38 -8.53 16.18
N ASP A 21 13.74 -7.79 17.23
CA ASP A 21 15.13 -7.65 17.70
C ASP A 21 15.66 -8.96 18.29
N ASP A 22 14.82 -9.76 18.95
CA ASP A 22 15.21 -11.05 19.53
C ASP A 22 15.47 -12.14 18.46
N LEU A 23 15.17 -11.88 17.18
CA LEU A 23 15.42 -12.83 16.10
C LEU A 23 16.88 -12.79 15.61
N PRO A 24 17.46 -13.95 15.24
CA PRO A 24 18.72 -13.99 14.50
C PRO A 24 18.63 -13.17 13.21
N ASP A 25 19.71 -12.49 12.82
CA ASP A 25 19.75 -11.56 11.67
C ASP A 25 19.18 -12.13 10.37
N ALA A 26 19.45 -13.41 10.09
CA ALA A 26 18.93 -14.11 8.92
C ALA A 26 17.39 -14.20 8.91
N LEU A 27 16.79 -14.43 10.08
CA LEU A 27 15.34 -14.47 10.26
C LEU A 27 14.75 -13.07 10.32
N ARG A 28 15.40 -12.13 11.02
CA ARG A 28 14.95 -10.74 11.16
C ARG A 28 14.70 -10.09 9.81
N LYS A 29 15.62 -10.23 8.85
CA LYS A 29 15.45 -9.64 7.50
C LYS A 29 14.17 -10.13 6.80
N SER A 30 13.88 -11.42 6.91
CA SER A 30 12.69 -12.01 6.30
C SER A 30 11.40 -11.61 7.04
N ALA A 31 11.47 -11.53 8.37
CA ALA A 31 10.38 -11.12 9.24
C ALA A 31 10.00 -9.65 9.02
N GLU A 32 10.97 -8.73 8.98
CA GLU A 32 10.76 -7.32 8.64
C GLU A 32 10.00 -7.16 7.32
N THR A 33 10.39 -7.93 6.30
CA THR A 33 9.72 -7.89 4.99
C THR A 33 8.27 -8.37 5.10
N ALA A 34 8.01 -9.41 5.88
CA ALA A 34 6.67 -9.94 6.10
C ALA A 34 5.79 -8.93 6.85
N VAL A 35 6.31 -8.34 7.93
CA VAL A 35 5.63 -7.32 8.74
C VAL A 35 5.29 -6.10 7.91
N LEU A 36 6.26 -5.54 7.17
CA LEU A 36 6.04 -4.38 6.30
C LEU A 36 5.02 -4.67 5.20
N ARG A 37 5.07 -5.86 4.58
CA ARG A 37 4.06 -6.25 3.60
C ARG A 37 2.68 -6.33 4.21
N ALA A 38 2.55 -6.97 5.38
CA ALA A 38 1.27 -7.15 6.05
C ALA A 38 0.66 -5.80 6.45
N GLY A 39 1.44 -4.91 7.06
CA GLY A 39 1.02 -3.54 7.38
C GLY A 39 0.61 -2.71 6.16
N ALA A 40 1.20 -2.95 4.99
CA ALA A 40 0.84 -2.25 3.76
C ALA A 40 -0.44 -2.77 3.08
N VAL A 41 -0.93 -3.96 3.45
CA VAL A 41 -2.17 -4.55 2.89
C VAL A 41 -3.40 -3.67 3.14
N PRO A 42 -3.73 -3.24 4.39
CA PRO A 42 -4.90 -2.41 4.65
C PRO A 42 -4.83 -1.09 3.88
N ILE A 43 -3.65 -0.44 3.87
CA ILE A 43 -3.43 0.81 3.11
C ILE A 43 -3.69 0.59 1.61
N ARG A 44 -3.16 -0.49 1.02
CA ARG A 44 -3.41 -0.82 -0.39
C ARG A 44 -4.90 -1.06 -0.66
N LYS A 45 -5.61 -1.75 0.24
CA LYS A 45 -7.05 -2.02 0.10
C LYS A 45 -7.85 -0.72 0.13
N ALA A 46 -7.56 0.16 1.10
CA ALA A 46 -8.19 1.47 1.19
C ALA A 46 -7.85 2.35 -0.02
N ALA A 47 -6.59 2.36 -0.48
CA ALA A 47 -6.17 3.13 -1.65
C ALA A 47 -6.91 2.69 -2.92
N LYS A 48 -7.11 1.39 -3.11
CA LYS A 48 -7.95 0.87 -4.21
C LYS A 48 -9.41 1.32 -4.10
N ARG A 49 -9.98 1.32 -2.90
CA ARG A 49 -11.35 1.78 -2.67
C ARG A 49 -11.50 3.26 -3.05
N PHE A 50 -10.64 4.13 -2.56
CA PHE A 50 -10.70 5.57 -2.86
C PHE A 50 -10.36 5.89 -4.32
N ALA A 51 -9.39 5.20 -4.92
CA ALA A 51 -9.10 5.36 -6.35
C ALA A 51 -10.29 4.93 -7.23
N GLY A 52 -11.11 3.99 -6.74
CA GLY A 52 -12.37 3.60 -7.36
C GLY A 52 -13.42 4.71 -7.42
N ASN A 53 -13.28 5.80 -6.67
CA ASN A 53 -14.17 6.95 -6.76
C ASN A 53 -13.79 7.90 -7.91
N SER A 54 -12.57 7.76 -8.44
CA SER A 54 -12.03 8.63 -9.49
C SER A 54 -12.30 8.14 -10.92
N LYS A 55 -13.24 7.19 -11.12
CA LYS A 55 -13.38 6.38 -12.35
C LYS A 55 -13.31 7.22 -13.63
N ASP A 56 -12.13 7.17 -14.26
CA ASP A 56 -11.90 7.50 -15.66
C ASP A 56 -12.04 6.18 -16.45
N THR A 57 -11.04 5.29 -16.33
CA THR A 57 -11.01 3.98 -17.01
C THR A 57 -10.94 2.80 -16.04
N GLY A 58 -10.81 3.08 -14.73
CA GLY A 58 -10.53 2.09 -13.70
C GLY A 58 -9.09 1.56 -13.67
N LEU A 59 -8.24 1.96 -14.61
CA LEU A 59 -6.84 1.49 -14.70
C LEU A 59 -6.02 1.89 -13.47
N LEU A 60 -6.23 3.09 -12.93
CA LEU A 60 -5.57 3.55 -11.71
C LEU A 60 -5.83 2.58 -10.54
N GLN A 61 -7.09 2.25 -10.28
CA GLN A 61 -7.48 1.31 -9.23
C GLN A 61 -6.82 -0.07 -9.41
N LYS A 62 -6.79 -0.59 -10.64
CA LYS A 62 -6.16 -1.88 -10.98
C LYS A 62 -4.63 -1.85 -10.79
N SER A 63 -4.02 -0.68 -11.01
CA SER A 63 -2.56 -0.50 -10.91
C SER A 63 -2.03 -0.42 -9.49
N ILE A 64 -2.86 -0.06 -8.51
CA ILE A 64 -2.43 0.09 -7.13
C ILE A 64 -1.94 -1.26 -6.58
N SER A 65 -0.68 -1.28 -6.18
CA SER A 65 0.03 -2.44 -5.64
C SER A 65 0.81 -2.06 -4.40
N LEU A 66 1.38 -3.08 -3.76
CA LEU A 66 2.36 -2.90 -2.69
C LEU A 66 3.68 -3.52 -3.11
N SER A 67 4.78 -2.90 -2.69
CA SER A 67 6.13 -3.46 -2.82
C SER A 67 6.93 -3.11 -1.58
N VAL A 68 7.88 -3.98 -1.19
CA VAL A 68 8.85 -3.65 -0.13
C VAL A 68 10.20 -3.51 -0.80
N LYS A 69 10.88 -2.41 -0.56
CA LYS A 69 12.20 -2.11 -1.10
C LYS A 69 13.09 -1.56 0.01
N THR A 70 14.38 -1.85 -0.09
CA THR A 70 15.38 -1.18 0.74
C THR A 70 15.65 0.20 0.17
N VAL A 71 15.59 1.23 1.00
CA VAL A 71 15.81 2.63 0.67
C VAL A 71 16.73 3.19 1.74
N ARG A 72 17.91 3.69 1.36
CA ARG A 72 18.90 4.25 2.29
C ARG A 72 19.25 3.30 3.45
N GLY A 73 19.37 2.00 3.15
CA GLY A 73 19.68 0.96 4.15
C GLY A 73 18.48 0.40 4.92
N GLU A 74 17.32 1.06 4.88
CA GLU A 74 16.12 0.64 5.61
C GLU A 74 15.08 0.01 4.69
N LYS A 75 14.33 -1.00 5.17
CA LYS A 75 13.21 -1.54 4.40
C LYS A 75 11.99 -0.65 4.54
N SER A 76 11.38 -0.31 3.41
CA SER A 76 10.15 0.47 3.38
C SER A 76 9.11 -0.22 2.50
N ALA A 77 7.87 -0.27 3.00
CA ALA A 77 6.73 -0.62 2.17
C ALA A 77 6.27 0.60 1.36
N ARG A 78 6.06 0.40 0.06
CA ARG A 78 5.52 1.39 -0.87
C ARG A 78 4.16 0.92 -1.36
N VAL A 79 3.17 1.78 -1.26
CA VAL A 79 1.83 1.57 -1.81
C VAL A 79 1.58 2.61 -2.90
N GLY A 80 1.22 2.16 -4.10
CA GLY A 80 1.03 3.04 -5.24
C GLY A 80 0.84 2.29 -6.56
N PRO A 81 0.61 3.01 -7.67
CA PRO A 81 0.47 2.40 -8.98
C PRO A 81 1.76 1.67 -9.41
N ARG A 82 1.61 0.53 -10.06
CA ARG A 82 2.73 -0.20 -10.68
C ARG A 82 3.28 0.58 -11.87
N LYS A 83 4.61 0.70 -11.92
CA LYS A 83 5.31 1.17 -13.13
C LYS A 83 5.10 0.18 -14.27
N GLY A 84 4.86 0.69 -15.47
CA GLY A 84 4.79 -0.13 -16.68
C GLY A 84 3.44 -0.80 -16.95
N MET A 85 2.39 -0.49 -16.18
CA MET A 85 1.02 -0.93 -16.49
C MET A 85 0.41 -0.05 -17.59
N ARG A 86 0.97 -0.16 -18.79
CA ARG A 86 0.52 0.56 -19.97
C ARG A 86 -0.65 -0.17 -20.60
N GLN A 87 -1.76 0.53 -20.79
CA GLN A 87 -2.94 -0.03 -21.46
C GLN A 87 -3.54 1.01 -22.40
N MET A 88 -4.01 0.55 -23.57
CA MET A 88 -4.87 1.35 -24.44
C MET A 88 -6.21 1.53 -23.75
N VAL A 89 -6.62 2.78 -23.54
CA VAL A 89 -7.88 3.13 -22.92
C VAL A 89 -8.68 4.04 -23.83
N THR A 90 -9.98 3.84 -23.87
CA THR A 90 -10.90 4.75 -24.56
C THR A 90 -11.29 5.86 -23.61
N ARG A 91 -11.12 7.10 -24.05
CA ARG A 91 -11.57 8.31 -23.34
C ARG A 91 -12.53 9.08 -24.22
N THR A 92 -13.42 9.82 -23.60
CA THR A 92 -14.37 10.69 -24.29
C THR A 92 -13.95 12.14 -24.08
N ASP A 93 -13.77 12.88 -25.17
CA ASP A 93 -13.57 14.32 -25.10
C ASP A 93 -14.86 14.98 -24.59
N LYS A 94 -14.75 15.71 -23.47
CA LYS A 94 -15.91 16.36 -22.85
C LYS A 94 -16.48 17.51 -23.68
N ARG A 95 -15.69 18.11 -24.58
CA ARG A 95 -16.10 19.23 -25.43
C ARG A 95 -16.76 18.75 -26.72
N THR A 96 -16.22 17.70 -27.33
CA THR A 96 -16.68 17.21 -28.65
C THR A 96 -17.51 15.93 -28.58
N GLY A 97 -17.53 15.24 -27.44
CA GLY A 97 -18.19 13.94 -27.26
C GLY A 97 -17.51 12.78 -28.00
N LYS A 98 -16.43 13.04 -28.74
CA LYS A 98 -15.74 12.02 -29.53
C LYS A 98 -14.93 11.11 -28.62
N GLN A 99 -15.03 9.80 -28.88
CA GLN A 99 -14.15 8.82 -28.26
C GLN A 99 -12.82 8.77 -28.98
N PHE A 100 -11.74 8.72 -28.22
CA PHE A 100 -10.39 8.50 -28.74
C PHE A 100 -9.70 7.46 -27.88
N GLN A 101 -8.69 6.81 -28.46
CA GLN A 101 -7.87 5.86 -27.76
C GLN A 101 -6.54 6.51 -27.36
N GLU A 102 -6.13 6.30 -26.12
CA GLU A 102 -4.88 6.81 -25.58
C GLU A 102 -4.14 5.69 -24.83
N LYS A 103 -2.82 5.73 -24.88
CA LYS A 103 -1.98 4.84 -24.08
C LYS A 103 -1.80 5.41 -22.68
N ALA A 104 -2.57 4.90 -21.72
CA ALA A 104 -2.50 5.34 -20.33
C ALA A 104 -1.47 4.53 -19.52
N ASP A 105 -0.70 5.23 -18.68
CA ASP A 105 0.15 4.64 -17.64
C ASP A 105 -0.15 5.32 -16.29
N PRO A 106 -0.81 4.62 -15.33
CA PRO A 106 -1.14 5.17 -14.02
C PRO A 106 0.05 5.70 -13.23
N SER A 107 1.25 5.17 -13.47
CA SER A 107 2.46 5.67 -12.82
C SER A 107 2.77 7.12 -13.21
N ASN A 108 2.35 7.56 -14.40
CA ASN A 108 2.63 8.90 -14.91
C ASN A 108 1.63 9.95 -14.42
N TYR A 109 0.36 9.58 -14.20
CA TYR A 109 -0.70 10.55 -13.88
C TYR A 109 -1.27 10.44 -12.45
N SER A 110 -0.95 9.39 -11.70
CA SER A 110 -1.51 9.18 -10.35
C SER A 110 -1.32 10.35 -9.38
N HIS A 111 -0.18 11.02 -9.40
CA HIS A 111 0.09 12.18 -8.53
C HIS A 111 -0.79 13.39 -8.90
N LEU A 112 -1.13 13.54 -10.19
CA LEU A 112 -2.07 14.56 -10.66
C LEU A 112 -3.49 14.26 -10.15
N VAL A 113 -3.87 12.98 -10.03
CA VAL A 113 -5.15 12.59 -9.44
C VAL A 113 -5.15 12.85 -7.94
N GLU A 114 -4.07 12.53 -7.24
CA GLU A 114 -3.96 12.73 -5.79
C GLU A 114 -4.04 14.21 -5.39
N TYR A 115 -3.35 15.10 -6.13
CA TYR A 115 -3.20 16.51 -5.77
C TYR A 115 -4.05 17.47 -6.60
N GLY A 116 -4.63 17.00 -7.71
CA GLY A 116 -5.31 17.86 -8.67
C GLY A 116 -4.33 18.62 -9.57
N THR A 117 -4.90 19.39 -10.49
CA THR A 117 -4.22 20.28 -11.42
C THR A 117 -5.02 21.56 -11.57
N SER A 118 -4.51 22.56 -12.28
CA SER A 118 -5.28 23.76 -12.63
C SER A 118 -6.58 23.46 -13.41
N HIS A 119 -6.65 22.32 -14.09
CA HIS A 119 -7.78 21.92 -14.93
C HIS A 119 -8.65 20.81 -14.31
N SER A 120 -8.27 20.27 -13.15
CA SER A 120 -8.98 19.15 -12.52
C SER A 120 -8.85 19.15 -10.99
N ALA A 121 -9.98 19.09 -10.30
CA ALA A 121 -9.99 18.95 -8.84
C ALA A 121 -9.29 17.66 -8.36
N ALA A 122 -8.64 17.75 -7.19
CA ALA A 122 -7.98 16.64 -6.55
C ALA A 122 -8.97 15.53 -6.18
N LYS A 123 -8.58 14.28 -6.40
CA LYS A 123 -9.31 13.08 -5.97
C LYS A 123 -8.37 12.19 -5.18
N PRO A 124 -8.06 12.57 -3.93
CA PRO A 124 -7.05 11.88 -3.14
C PRO A 124 -7.48 10.44 -2.85
N PHE A 125 -6.52 9.53 -2.96
CA PHE A 125 -6.72 8.10 -2.73
C PHE A 125 -5.65 7.50 -1.82
N ILE A 126 -4.43 8.06 -1.77
CA ILE A 126 -3.38 7.61 -0.86
C ILE A 126 -3.52 8.25 0.51
N ARG A 127 -3.63 9.58 0.59
CA ARG A 127 -3.82 10.29 1.87
C ARG A 127 -4.98 9.72 2.71
N PRO A 128 -6.22 9.63 2.17
CA PRO A 128 -7.33 9.05 2.93
C PRO A 128 -7.16 7.56 3.23
N ALA A 129 -6.40 6.82 2.40
CA ALA A 129 -6.07 5.43 2.69
C ALA A 129 -5.16 5.29 3.92
N ILE A 130 -4.15 6.16 4.03
CA ILE A 130 -3.29 6.20 5.21
C ILE A 130 -4.11 6.55 6.44
N ASP A 131 -4.94 7.60 6.37
CA ASP A 131 -5.73 8.07 7.50
C ASP A 131 -6.73 7.04 8.02
N THR A 132 -7.41 6.34 7.12
CA THR A 132 -8.43 5.35 7.51
C THR A 132 -7.84 4.02 7.94
N SER A 133 -6.63 3.65 7.49
CA SER A 133 -6.02 2.36 7.81
C SER A 133 -5.14 2.37 9.07
N LYS A 134 -4.89 3.52 9.72
CA LYS A 134 -3.93 3.65 10.85
C LYS A 134 -4.10 2.57 11.93
N GLY A 135 -5.33 2.32 12.37
CA GLY A 135 -5.61 1.32 13.41
C GLY A 135 -5.40 -0.13 12.97
N GLU A 136 -5.64 -0.44 11.69
CA GLU A 136 -5.50 -1.80 11.15
C GLU A 136 -4.04 -2.18 10.87
N VAL A 137 -3.18 -1.20 10.60
CA VAL A 137 -1.77 -1.43 10.21
C VAL A 137 -1.01 -2.21 11.29
N LEU A 138 -1.14 -1.83 12.56
CA LEU A 138 -0.42 -2.49 13.66
C LEU A 138 -0.86 -3.94 13.85
N ASN A 139 -2.17 -4.18 13.81
CA ASN A 139 -2.71 -5.54 13.92
C ASN A 139 -2.25 -6.41 12.75
N ALA A 140 -2.29 -5.87 11.52
CA ALA A 140 -1.81 -6.58 10.34
C ALA A 140 -0.29 -6.88 10.43
N MET A 141 0.50 -5.94 10.97
CA MET A 141 1.93 -6.14 11.21
C MET A 141 2.18 -7.28 12.22
N ALA A 142 1.47 -7.30 13.35
CA ALA A 142 1.58 -8.35 14.36
C ALA A 142 1.19 -9.73 13.82
N THR A 143 0.03 -9.83 13.14
CA THR A 143 -0.40 -11.08 12.48
C THR A 143 0.59 -11.52 11.39
N GLY A 144 1.17 -10.56 10.66
CA GLY A 144 2.18 -10.83 9.64
C GLY A 144 3.47 -11.43 10.22
N LEU A 145 3.90 -10.96 11.40
CA LEU A 145 5.04 -11.53 12.12
C LEU A 145 4.74 -12.96 12.57
N ASP A 146 3.63 -13.16 13.27
CA ASP A 146 3.22 -14.46 13.81
C ASP A 146 3.10 -15.53 12.71
N THR A 147 2.43 -15.18 11.60
CA THR A 147 2.29 -16.07 10.43
C THR A 147 3.67 -16.43 9.84
N HIS A 148 4.60 -15.48 9.83
CA HIS A 148 5.94 -15.71 9.31
C HIS A 148 6.76 -16.63 10.22
N LEU A 149 6.73 -16.39 11.53
CA LEU A 149 7.42 -17.21 12.53
C LEU A 149 6.91 -18.65 12.51
N THR A 150 5.58 -18.85 12.49
CA THR A 150 4.96 -20.16 12.38
C THR A 150 5.43 -20.90 11.13
N ARG A 151 5.52 -20.20 9.99
CA ARG A 151 6.01 -20.78 8.73
C ARG A 151 7.49 -21.15 8.80
N VAL A 152 8.32 -20.32 9.44
CA VAL A 152 9.74 -20.59 9.63
C VAL A 152 9.95 -21.80 10.54
N ALA A 153 9.23 -21.87 11.68
CA ALA A 153 9.28 -23.00 12.60
C ALA A 153 8.88 -24.32 11.91
N ALA A 154 7.79 -24.31 11.14
CA ALA A 154 7.36 -25.48 10.37
C ALA A 154 8.39 -25.93 9.32
N ARG A 155 9.09 -24.98 8.68
CA ARG A 155 10.18 -25.31 7.73
C ARG A 155 11.39 -25.90 8.43
N ALA A 156 11.75 -25.39 9.60
CA ALA A 156 12.84 -25.92 10.41
C ALA A 156 12.54 -27.36 10.87
N ALA A 157 11.30 -27.63 11.29
CA ALA A 157 10.86 -28.96 11.71
C ALA A 157 10.88 -30.00 10.57
N ARG A 158 10.64 -29.59 9.31
CA ARG A 158 10.69 -30.49 8.13
C ARG A 158 12.11 -30.81 7.63
N LYS A 159 13.11 -30.06 8.09
CA LYS A 159 14.51 -30.22 7.65
C LYS A 159 15.34 -31.07 8.62
N LYS A 160 14.77 -31.40 9.78
CA LYS A 160 15.24 -32.46 10.68
C LYS A 160 14.62 -33.78 10.24
#